data_AF-A0A1Y4AW73-F1
#
_entry.id   AF-A0A1Y4AW73-F1
#
_cell.length_a   1.000
_cell.length_b   1.000
_cell.length_c   1.000
_cell.angle_alpha   90.00
_cell.angle_beta   90.00
_cell.angle_gamma   90.00
#
_symmetry.space_group_name_H-M   'P 1'
#
loop_
_entity.id
_entity.type
_entity.pdbx_description
1 polymer ?
#
loop_
_entity_poly.entity_id
_entity_poly.type
_entity_poly.pdbx_seq_one_letter_code
_entity_poly.pdbx_strand_id
1 'polypeptide(L)' 'MLKRDIADQLYSKALKRFRLENPDITFAPEQLNLLWKNIYDILQHSGREAAEKYVDAANFTYL' A
#
# COMPACT_ATOMS: atom_id res chain seq x y z
N MET A 1 13.09 10.31 -9.24
CA MET A 1 12.08 9.24 -9.09
C MET A 1 10.71 9.84 -9.39
N LEU A 2 9.93 9.18 -10.24
CA LEU A 2 8.55 9.55 -10.48
C LEU A 2 7.70 9.18 -9.25
N LYS A 3 6.60 9.89 -9.02
CA LYS A 3 5.65 9.54 -7.94
C LYS A 3 5.14 8.10 -8.07
N ARG A 4 5.02 7.62 -9.31
CA ARG A 4 4.71 6.24 -9.63
C ARG A 4 5.74 5.25 -9.08
N ASP A 5 7.04 5.51 -9.25
CA ASP A 5 8.10 4.64 -8.73
C ASP A 5 8.04 4.52 -7.21
N ILE A 6 7.76 5.62 -6.52
CA ILE A 6 7.64 5.65 -5.06
C ILE A 6 6.38 4.88 -4.62
N ALA A 7 5.26 5.08 -5.30
CA ALA A 7 4.04 4.33 -5.04
C ALA A 7 4.24 2.81 -5.26
N ASP A 8 4.94 2.40 -6.32
CA ASP A 8 5.24 1.00 -6.61
C ASP A 8 6.13 0.36 -5.52
N GLN A 9 7.11 1.11 -4.99
CA GLN A 9 7.94 0.66 -3.87
C GLN A 9 7.13 0.48 -2.59
N LEU A 10 6.31 1.47 -2.25
CA LEU A 10 5.45 1.45 -1.07
C LEU A 10 4.39 0.35 -1.16
N TYR A 11 3.80 0.16 -2.34
CA TYR A 11 2.89 -0.93 -2.64
C TYR A 11 3.55 -2.29 -2.46
N SER A 12 4.77 -2.47 -2.97
CA SER A 12 5.52 -3.73 -2.81
C SER A 12 5.84 -4.02 -1.34
N LYS A 13 6.20 -2.99 -0.56
CA LYS A 13 6.41 -3.11 0.89
C LYS A 13 5.12 -3.54 1.60
N ALA A 14 4.01 -2.87 1.29
CA ALA A 14 2.71 -3.20 1.83
C ALA A 14 2.32 -4.65 1.49
N LEU A 15 2.35 -5.03 0.20
CA LEU A 15 1.99 -6.36 -0.28
C LEU A 15 2.80 -7.49 0.38
N LYS A 16 4.11 -7.25 0.59
CA LYS A 16 4.96 -8.21 1.30
C LYS A 16 4.49 -8.39 2.76
N ARG A 17 4.15 -7.31 3.46
CA ARG A 17 3.59 -7.39 4.82
C ARG A 17 2.25 -8.12 4.85
N PHE A 18 1.33 -7.79 3.93
CA PHE A 18 0.04 -8.46 3.82
C PHE A 18 0.16 -9.98 3.74
N ARG A 19 1.04 -10.47 2.85
CA ARG A 19 1.25 -11.92 2.66
C ARG A 19 1.91 -12.59 3.86
N LEU A 20 2.73 -11.86 4.63
CA LEU A 20 3.37 -12.37 5.84
C LEU A 20 2.39 -12.44 7.02
N GLU A 21 1.55 -11.41 7.17
CA GLU A 21 0.57 -11.31 8.26
C GLU A 21 -0.67 -12.20 7.99
N ASN A 22 -1.00 -12.44 6.71
CA ASN A 22 -2.19 -13.19 6.29
C ASN A 22 -1.85 -14.15 5.14
N PRO A 23 -1.11 -15.25 5.41
CA PRO A 23 -0.67 -16.18 4.37
C PRO A 23 -1.83 -16.90 3.65
N ASP A 24 -2.97 -17.05 4.33
CA ASP A 24 -4.14 -17.76 3.80
C ASP A 24 -5.12 -16.84 3.06
N ILE A 25 -4.92 -15.51 3.10
CA ILE A 25 -5.80 -14.55 2.46
C ILE A 25 -5.33 -14.31 1.02
N THR A 26 -6.21 -14.61 0.07
CA THR A 26 -6.03 -14.17 -1.32
C THR A 26 -6.75 -12.84 -1.51
N PHE A 27 -5.98 -11.78 -1.77
CA PHE A 27 -6.54 -10.47 -2.08
C PHE A 27 -7.15 -10.47 -3.48
N ALA A 28 -8.37 -9.95 -3.57
CA ALA A 28 -8.99 -9.69 -4.85
C ALA A 28 -8.20 -8.60 -5.62
N PRO A 29 -8.12 -8.67 -6.96
CA PRO A 29 -7.45 -7.65 -7.77
C PRO A 29 -7.91 -6.21 -7.45
N GLU A 30 -9.18 -6.03 -7.09
CA GLU A 30 -9.78 -4.75 -6.72
C GLU A 30 -9.20 -4.19 -5.42
N GLN A 31 -8.95 -5.04 -4.41
CA GLN A 31 -8.34 -4.65 -3.14
C GLN A 31 -6.88 -4.22 -3.35
N LEU A 32 -6.15 -4.95 -4.19
CA LEU A 32 -4.78 -4.62 -4.57
C LEU A 32 -4.70 -3.28 -5.34
N ASN A 33 -5.63 -3.06 -6.26
CA ASN A 33 -5.71 -1.80 -7.00
C ASN A 33 -6.07 -0.63 -6.09
N LEU A 34 -7.01 -0.83 -5.15
CA LEU A 34 -7.38 0.19 -4.17
C LEU A 34 -6.22 0.54 -3.25
N LEU A 35 -5.46 -0.45 -2.80
CA LEU A 35 -4.26 -0.25 -2.00
C LEU A 35 -3.25 0.63 -2.73
N TRP A 36 -2.92 0.29 -3.99
CA TRP A 36 -1.99 1.08 -4.79
C TRP A 36 -2.51 2.51 -4.99
N LYS A 37 -3.79 2.66 -5.33
CA LYS A 37 -4.43 3.96 -5.52
C LYS A 37 -4.35 4.83 -4.26
N ASN A 38 -4.67 4.28 -3.09
CA ASN A 38 -4.61 5.02 -1.83
C ASN A 38 -3.18 5.48 -1.52
N ILE A 39 -2.18 4.62 -1.75
CA ILE A 39 -0.77 5.00 -1.59
C ILE A 39 -0.41 6.14 -2.54
N TYR A 40 -0.83 6.06 -3.79
CA TYR A 40 -0.56 7.07 -4.81
C TYR A 40 -1.24 8.41 -4.48
N ASP A 41 -2.51 8.38 -4.06
CA ASP A 41 -3.28 9.57 -3.68
C ASP A 41 -2.66 10.25 -2.44
N ILE A 42 -2.31 9.48 -1.40
CA ILE A 42 -1.64 10.03 -0.20
C ILE A 42 -0.26 10.59 -0.57
N LEU A 43 0.51 9.89 -1.41
CA LEU A 43 1.79 10.40 -1.90
C LEU A 43 1.62 11.70 -2.68
N GLN A 44 0.55 11.82 -3.46
CA GLN A 44 0.26 13.00 -4.26
C GLN A 44 -0.15 14.20 -3.41
N HIS A 45 -0.98 13.99 -2.39
CA HIS A 45 -1.61 15.06 -1.58
C HIS A 45 -0.86 15.39 -0.29
N SER A 46 -0.29 14.38 0.37
CA SER A 46 0.32 14.48 1.71
C SER A 46 1.82 14.18 1.71
N GLY A 47 2.36 13.75 0.58
CA GLY A 47 3.79 13.50 0.40
C GLY A 47 4.23 12.12 0.90
N ARG A 48 5.54 11.89 0.78
CA ARG A 48 6.15 10.57 0.98
C ARG A 48 6.02 10.05 2.41
N GLU A 49 6.29 10.88 3.41
CA GLU A 49 6.24 10.47 4.82
C GLU A 49 4.83 10.00 5.23
N ALA A 50 3.80 10.67 4.72
CA ALA A 50 2.41 10.27 4.97
C ALA A 50 2.08 8.93 4.30
N ALA A 51 2.57 8.71 3.07
CA ALA A 51 2.37 7.45 2.36
C ALA A 51 3.12 6.29 3.04
N GLU A 52 4.33 6.53 3.56
CA GLU A 52 5.09 5.58 4.38
C GLU A 52 4.34 5.24 5.67
N LYS A 53 3.84 6.25 6.40
CA LYS A 53 3.01 6.05 7.60
C LYS A 53 1.73 5.28 7.30
N TYR A 54 1.07 5.53 6.16
CA TYR A 54 -0.09 4.76 5.74
C TYR A 54 0.25 3.29 5.53
N VAL A 55 1.34 2.98 4.80
CA VAL A 55 1.80 1.60 4.60
C VAL A 55 2.22 0.94 5.93
N ASP A 56 2.75 1.72 6.86
CA ASP A 56 3.22 1.20 8.14
C ASP A 56 2.08 0.99 9.15
N ALA A 57 1.09 1.89 9.16
CA ALA A 57 -0.04 1.91 10.10
C ALA A 57 -1.32 1.23 9.57
N ALA A 58 -1.40 0.94 8.27
CA ALA A 58 -2.53 0.22 7.72
C ALA A 58 -2.64 -1.14 8.41
N ASN A 59 -3.65 -1.25 9.28
CA ASN A 59 -3.95 -2.47 9.99
C ASN A 59 -4.81 -3.32 9.06
N PHE A 60 -4.20 -4.37 8.52
CA PHE A 60 -4.67 -5.04 7.31
C PHE A 60 -5.82 -6.04 7.53
N THR A 61 -6.43 -6.01 8.72
CA THR A 61 -7.53 -6.89 9.15
C THR A 61 -8.86 -6.62 8.44
N TYR A 62 -9.02 -5.48 7.75
CA TYR A 62 -10.29 -5.03 7.17
C TYR A 62 -10.20 -4.54 5.71
N LEU A 63 -9.14 -4.87 4.98
CA LEU A 63 -9.07 -4.58 3.54
C LEU A 63 -9.89 -5.57 2.72
#